data_AF-A0A8T0KME1-F1
#
_entry.id   AF-A0A8T0KME1-F1
#
_cell.length_a   1.000
_cell.length_b   1.000
_cell.length_c   1.000
_cell.angle_alpha   90.00
_cell.angle_beta   90.00
_cell.angle_gamma   90.00
#
_symmetry.space_group_name_H-M   'P 1'
#
loop_
_entity.id
_entity.type
_entity.pdbx_description
1 polymer ?
#
loop_
_entity_poly.entity_id
_entity_poly.type
_entity_poly.pdbx_seq_one_letter_code
_entity_poly.pdbx_strand_id
1 'polypeptide(L)'
;MAAHRLALVIESPSKGDEFLLLKQPRPPKFHDEEYDSFVDSDLWDLPSAQLNLLPPDSDPPLVVQVAPSHAEFEDIDLRKFDIRSALNEVFGQTGYGAVEGGGWKFLKYVKEAAFGPDLPVNTVFIAGKLSPTFVKLDHSYRWMSIQSCVNWIQELKPCGDRVGPLVVLGLINESSFSTKWKVPPAINHQEYPPGVIIIPMRSRTLKPFNTTNLVVFAPENVPNNSEENNFVASGDALIVDPGCLSEFHVELEKVVNALPRRLVVFVTHHHHDHVDGLSVIQKCNPDAILLAHEKTMHRISRDDWSLGYTSVTGDEDIVIGGHRLRVIYAPGHTDGHMALLHANSHSLVVGDHCLGKGSAVLDARAGGNMSEYFQTTYNFLELSPHALIPMHGRVNVWPKQMLCGYLKNRRSREANILKAIEGGAKTLFDIVEYVYSDVHRGAWIAASANVRLHVDHLAQQHKLPKDFSLETFNSSLVTFVDNVGKL
;
A
#
# COMPACT_ATOMS: atom_id res chain seq x y z
N MET A 1 19.61 6.93 -5.17
CA MET A 1 19.99 5.54 -5.49
C MET A 1 18.74 4.68 -5.45
N ALA A 2 18.63 3.67 -6.30
CA ALA A 2 17.54 2.69 -6.29
C ALA A 2 18.11 1.31 -5.96
N ALA A 3 17.33 0.47 -5.28
CA ALA A 3 17.61 -0.94 -5.20
C ALA A 3 17.24 -1.61 -6.53
N HIS A 4 17.87 -2.73 -6.87
CA HIS A 4 17.56 -3.46 -8.09
C HIS A 4 17.18 -4.90 -7.76
N ARG A 5 16.27 -5.46 -8.56
CA ARG A 5 15.76 -6.83 -8.44
C ARG A 5 15.82 -7.50 -9.80
N LEU A 6 16.12 -8.80 -9.81
CA LEU A 6 15.98 -9.66 -10.98
C LEU A 6 14.73 -10.51 -10.80
N ALA A 7 13.83 -10.52 -11.78
CA ALA A 7 12.68 -11.41 -11.86
C ALA A 7 12.81 -12.32 -13.08
N LEU A 8 12.55 -13.62 -12.90
CA LEU A 8 12.71 -14.61 -13.97
C LEU A 8 11.38 -15.13 -14.48
N VAL A 9 11.26 -15.14 -15.81
CA VAL A 9 10.21 -15.82 -16.56
C VAL A 9 10.81 -17.13 -17.06
N ILE A 10 10.61 -18.19 -16.29
CA ILE A 10 11.12 -19.51 -16.63
C ILE A 10 10.03 -20.24 -17.42
N GLU A 11 10.24 -20.43 -18.72
CA GLU A 11 9.29 -21.08 -19.62
C GLU A 11 9.31 -22.60 -19.42
N SER A 12 8.12 -23.21 -19.52
CA SER A 12 7.97 -24.66 -19.40
C SER A 12 8.66 -25.38 -20.58
N PRO A 13 9.45 -26.43 -20.32
CA PRO A 13 10.09 -27.21 -21.37
C PRO A 13 9.08 -28.06 -22.17
N SER A 14 7.92 -28.35 -21.58
CA SER A 14 6.89 -29.24 -22.15
C SER A 14 5.67 -28.51 -22.72
N LYS A 15 5.38 -27.30 -22.25
CA LYS A 15 4.22 -26.51 -22.68
C LYS A 15 4.66 -25.09 -23.03
N GLY A 16 4.51 -24.70 -24.30
CA GLY A 16 5.12 -23.48 -24.83
C GLY A 16 4.57 -22.16 -24.28
N ASP A 17 3.45 -22.18 -23.56
CA ASP A 17 2.72 -20.99 -23.07
C ASP A 17 2.69 -20.86 -21.54
N GLU A 18 3.28 -21.80 -20.81
CA GLU A 18 3.33 -21.78 -19.35
C GLU A 18 4.69 -21.33 -18.82
N PHE A 19 4.67 -20.65 -17.67
CA PHE A 19 5.86 -20.22 -16.93
C PHE A 19 5.77 -20.59 -15.45
N LEU A 20 6.93 -20.67 -14.81
CA LEU A 20 7.05 -21.06 -13.41
C LEU A 20 6.67 -19.92 -12.47
N LEU A 21 5.76 -20.20 -11.54
CA LEU A 21 5.47 -19.38 -10.38
C LEU A 21 5.94 -20.06 -9.10
N LEU A 22 6.46 -19.26 -8.18
CA LEU A 22 6.81 -19.68 -6.83
C LEU A 22 5.77 -19.21 -5.85
N LYS A 23 5.41 -20.10 -4.92
CA LYS A 23 4.67 -19.74 -3.72
C LYS A 23 5.54 -18.82 -2.86
N GLN A 24 5.10 -17.59 -2.67
CA GLN A 24 5.83 -16.60 -1.89
C GLN A 24 5.76 -16.94 -0.39
N PRO A 25 6.88 -16.82 0.34
CA PRO A 25 6.89 -17.05 1.77
C PRO A 25 6.00 -16.02 2.45
N ARG A 26 5.12 -16.49 3.34
CA ARG A 26 4.35 -15.60 4.21
C ARG A 26 5.30 -14.88 5.18
N PRO A 27 4.96 -13.66 5.64
CA PRO A 27 5.73 -13.02 6.69
C PRO A 27 5.76 -13.87 7.98
N PRO A 28 6.75 -13.65 8.86
CA PRO A 28 6.87 -14.39 10.11
C PRO A 28 5.61 -14.28 10.98
N LYS A 29 5.30 -15.37 11.68
CA LYS A 29 4.23 -15.42 12.67
C LYS A 29 4.49 -14.47 13.83
N PHE A 30 3.43 -14.03 14.47
CA PHE A 30 3.48 -13.19 15.66
C PHE A 30 3.81 -13.97 16.94
N HIS A 31 3.66 -15.30 16.91
CA HIS A 31 3.71 -16.17 18.09
C HIS A 31 2.61 -15.81 19.11
N ASP A 32 1.42 -15.53 18.58
CA ASP A 32 0.24 -15.12 19.31
C ASP A 32 -0.97 -15.75 18.63
N GLU A 33 -1.70 -16.62 19.34
CA GLU A 33 -2.77 -17.45 18.76
C GLU A 33 -3.91 -16.62 18.17
N GLU A 34 -4.24 -15.48 18.78
CA GLU A 34 -5.28 -14.57 18.28
C GLU A 34 -4.89 -14.07 16.88
N TYR A 35 -3.68 -13.52 16.75
CA TYR A 35 -3.22 -12.90 15.50
C TYR A 35 -2.78 -13.93 14.44
N ASP A 36 -2.18 -15.05 14.85
CA ASP A 36 -1.73 -16.09 13.94
C ASP A 36 -2.90 -16.91 13.35
N SER A 37 -4.11 -16.76 13.89
CA SER A 37 -5.35 -17.32 13.32
C SER A 37 -5.78 -16.62 12.03
N PHE A 38 -5.38 -15.35 11.81
CA PHE A 38 -5.68 -14.59 10.61
C PHE A 38 -4.65 -14.87 9.51
N VAL A 39 -4.94 -15.89 8.69
CA VAL A 39 -4.01 -16.35 7.65
C VAL A 39 -4.36 -15.73 6.29
N ASP A 40 -3.38 -15.05 5.69
CA ASP A 40 -3.44 -14.60 4.30
C ASP A 40 -3.41 -15.78 3.33
N SER A 41 -4.17 -15.67 2.23
CA SER A 41 -4.11 -16.63 1.13
C SER A 41 -2.71 -16.73 0.54
N ASP A 42 -2.40 -17.88 -0.05
CA ASP A 42 -1.15 -18.06 -0.78
C ASP A 42 -1.02 -17.02 -1.90
N LEU A 43 0.21 -16.53 -2.07
CA LEU A 43 0.59 -15.60 -3.13
C LEU A 43 1.57 -16.32 -4.05
N TRP A 44 1.27 -16.32 -5.34
CA TRP A 44 2.08 -16.96 -6.37
C TRP A 44 2.66 -15.87 -7.27
N ASP A 45 3.99 -15.81 -7.38
CA ASP A 45 4.65 -14.77 -8.14
C ASP A 45 5.87 -15.30 -8.90
N LEU A 46 6.43 -14.48 -9.79
CA LEU A 46 7.65 -14.84 -10.49
C LEU A 46 8.80 -15.02 -9.49
N PRO A 47 9.65 -16.05 -9.68
CA PRO A 47 10.88 -16.16 -8.93
C PRO A 47 11.74 -14.89 -9.07
N SER A 48 12.29 -14.41 -7.95
CA SER A 48 13.10 -13.19 -7.97
C SER A 48 14.17 -13.16 -6.89
N ALA A 49 15.21 -12.35 -7.12
CA ALA A 49 16.32 -12.15 -6.21
C ALA A 49 16.82 -10.71 -6.28
N GLN A 50 17.54 -10.28 -5.25
CA GLN A 50 18.20 -8.99 -5.26
C GLN A 50 19.25 -8.94 -6.38
N LEU A 51 19.28 -7.86 -7.15
CA LEU A 51 20.25 -7.66 -8.22
C LEU A 51 21.31 -6.66 -7.78
N ASN A 52 22.47 -7.19 -7.38
CA ASN A 52 23.59 -6.38 -6.89
C ASN A 52 24.48 -5.90 -8.04
N LEU A 53 25.20 -4.81 -7.81
CA LEU A 53 26.24 -4.36 -8.73
C LEU A 53 27.41 -5.35 -8.73
N LEU A 54 28.05 -5.52 -9.89
CA LEU A 54 29.28 -6.30 -10.01
C LEU A 54 30.40 -5.65 -9.20
N PRO A 55 31.13 -6.44 -8.39
CA PRO A 55 32.39 -6.00 -7.81
C PRO A 55 33.39 -5.58 -8.92
N PRO A 56 34.28 -4.60 -8.66
CA PRO A 56 35.22 -4.06 -9.65
C PRO A 56 36.12 -5.09 -10.36
N ASP A 57 36.43 -6.21 -9.70
CA ASP A 57 37.39 -7.23 -10.16
C ASP A 57 36.73 -8.58 -10.51
N SER A 58 35.47 -8.55 -10.93
CA SER A 58 34.69 -9.78 -11.22
C SER A 58 34.94 -10.33 -12.62
N ASP A 59 34.77 -11.65 -12.77
CA ASP A 59 34.69 -12.32 -14.07
C ASP A 59 33.68 -11.62 -15.02
N PRO A 60 33.85 -11.74 -16.35
CA PRO A 60 32.97 -11.10 -17.30
C PRO A 60 31.49 -11.47 -17.04
N PRO A 61 30.57 -10.50 -17.13
CA PRO A 61 29.15 -10.72 -16.84
C PRO A 61 28.59 -11.83 -17.71
N LEU A 62 27.65 -12.60 -17.15
CA LEU A 62 26.87 -13.56 -17.93
C LEU A 62 26.22 -12.85 -19.13
N VAL A 63 26.44 -13.37 -20.33
CA VAL A 63 25.89 -12.78 -21.55
C VAL A 63 24.39 -13.04 -21.58
N VAL A 64 23.61 -12.00 -21.28
CA VAL A 64 22.16 -11.97 -21.52
C VAL A 64 21.94 -11.48 -22.94
N GLN A 65 21.20 -12.25 -23.74
CA GLN A 65 20.84 -11.85 -25.08
C GLN A 65 19.83 -10.70 -25.02
N VAL A 66 20.17 -9.57 -25.62
CA VAL A 66 19.25 -8.44 -25.81
C VAL A 66 18.83 -8.47 -27.27
N ALA A 67 17.53 -8.62 -27.55
CA ALA A 67 17.07 -8.62 -28.94
C ALA A 67 17.24 -7.23 -29.56
N PRO A 68 17.53 -7.11 -30.88
CA PRO A 68 17.77 -5.82 -31.54
C PRO A 68 16.62 -4.81 -31.38
N SER A 69 15.37 -5.27 -31.27
CA SER A 69 14.19 -4.43 -31.05
C SER A 69 14.06 -3.86 -29.63
N HIS A 70 14.83 -4.38 -28.67
CA HIS A 70 14.88 -3.86 -27.29
C HIS A 70 16.11 -2.97 -27.05
N ALA A 71 16.97 -2.79 -28.06
CA ALA A 71 18.16 -1.94 -27.99
C ALA A 71 17.83 -0.43 -27.90
N GLU A 72 16.59 -0.02 -28.16
CA GLU A 72 16.14 1.38 -28.09
C GLU A 72 15.67 1.81 -26.68
N PHE A 73 15.64 0.91 -25.69
CA PHE A 73 15.29 1.24 -24.30
C PHE A 73 16.56 1.43 -23.44
N GLU A 74 17.35 2.47 -23.73
CA GLU A 74 18.59 2.84 -23.01
C GLU A 74 18.33 3.39 -21.61
N ASP A 75 17.96 2.54 -20.65
CA ASP A 75 17.80 2.97 -19.25
C ASP A 75 18.58 2.12 -18.22
N ILE A 76 19.20 1.03 -18.67
CA ILE A 76 20.00 0.16 -17.80
C ILE A 76 21.16 -0.50 -18.56
N ASP A 77 22.35 -0.47 -17.96
CA ASP A 77 23.50 -1.23 -18.41
C ASP A 77 23.63 -2.52 -17.60
N LEU A 78 23.13 -3.63 -18.14
CA LEU A 78 23.14 -4.95 -17.49
C LEU A 78 24.55 -5.44 -17.14
N ARG A 79 25.59 -4.95 -17.82
CA ARG A 79 27.00 -5.31 -17.57
C ARG A 79 27.52 -4.81 -16.22
N LYS A 80 26.76 -3.96 -15.54
CA LYS A 80 27.09 -3.44 -14.20
C LYS A 80 26.56 -4.32 -13.07
N PHE A 81 25.79 -5.37 -13.38
CA PHE A 81 25.09 -6.17 -12.37
C PHE A 81 25.55 -7.63 -12.34
N ASP A 82 25.58 -8.21 -11.14
CA ASP A 82 25.93 -9.62 -10.92
C ASP A 82 24.70 -10.51 -11.15
N ILE A 83 24.37 -10.67 -12.43
CA ILE A 83 23.23 -11.48 -12.88
C ILE A 83 23.42 -12.94 -12.51
N ARG A 84 24.66 -13.45 -12.51
CA ARG A 84 24.93 -14.86 -12.20
C ARG A 84 24.57 -15.18 -10.75
N SER A 85 24.99 -14.35 -9.80
CA SER A 85 24.65 -14.56 -8.40
C SER A 85 23.14 -14.45 -8.16
N ALA A 86 22.47 -13.48 -8.78
CA ALA A 86 21.01 -13.34 -8.67
C ALA A 86 20.27 -14.55 -9.27
N LEU A 87 20.71 -15.08 -10.41
CA LEU A 87 20.16 -16.31 -10.98
C LEU A 87 20.39 -17.51 -10.04
N ASN A 88 21.60 -17.68 -9.51
CA ASN A 88 21.90 -18.77 -8.56
C ASN A 88 21.02 -18.69 -7.31
N GLU A 89 20.76 -17.49 -6.78
CA GLU A 89 19.85 -17.30 -5.66
C GLU A 89 18.42 -17.73 -6.02
N VAL A 90 17.91 -17.30 -7.18
CA VAL A 90 16.61 -17.75 -7.69
C VAL A 90 16.55 -19.28 -7.82
N PHE A 91 17.58 -19.92 -8.39
CA PHE A 91 17.61 -21.38 -8.51
C PHE A 91 17.74 -22.09 -7.17
N GLY A 92 18.44 -21.49 -6.21
CA GLY A 92 18.46 -21.97 -4.83
C GLY A 92 17.06 -21.98 -4.22
N GLN A 93 16.22 -20.98 -4.51
CA GLN A 93 14.81 -20.96 -4.11
C GLN A 93 14.01 -22.07 -4.79
N THR A 94 14.38 -22.47 -6.01
CA THR A 94 13.72 -23.57 -6.72
C THR A 94 14.20 -24.97 -6.32
N GLY A 95 15.20 -25.06 -5.44
CA GLY A 95 15.84 -26.31 -5.04
C GLY A 95 16.85 -26.86 -6.05
N TYR A 96 17.27 -26.06 -7.04
CA TYR A 96 18.28 -26.41 -8.04
C TYR A 96 19.63 -25.72 -7.78
N GLY A 97 20.73 -26.45 -7.99
CA GLY A 97 22.06 -26.03 -7.52
C GLY A 97 22.87 -25.09 -8.44
N ALA A 98 22.56 -24.98 -9.74
CA ALA A 98 23.34 -24.12 -10.63
C ALA A 98 22.63 -23.76 -11.95
N VAL A 99 22.99 -22.58 -12.47
CA VAL A 99 22.63 -22.08 -13.81
C VAL A 99 23.51 -22.77 -14.86
N GLU A 100 23.07 -23.88 -15.46
CA GLU A 100 23.70 -24.39 -16.68
C GLU A 100 22.73 -24.32 -17.87
N GLY A 101 23.10 -23.54 -18.89
CA GLY A 101 22.54 -23.68 -20.25
C GLY A 101 21.21 -22.98 -20.59
N GLY A 102 20.78 -21.94 -19.86
CA GLY A 102 19.41 -21.40 -19.96
C GLY A 102 19.05 -20.45 -21.12
N GLY A 103 20.01 -20.03 -21.96
CA GLY A 103 19.73 -19.13 -23.10
C GLY A 103 18.99 -17.84 -22.73
N TRP A 104 19.43 -17.19 -21.65
CA TRP A 104 18.74 -16.06 -21.00
C TRP A 104 18.60 -14.84 -21.90
N LYS A 105 17.39 -14.28 -21.96
CA LYS A 105 17.02 -13.13 -22.79
C LYS A 105 16.46 -12.02 -21.93
N PHE A 106 16.94 -10.80 -22.14
CA PHE A 106 16.33 -9.62 -21.55
C PHE A 106 14.92 -9.44 -22.10
N LEU A 107 13.94 -9.25 -21.21
CA LEU A 107 12.57 -8.93 -21.59
C LEU A 107 12.33 -7.43 -21.47
N LYS A 108 12.46 -6.90 -20.24
CA LYS A 108 12.19 -5.49 -19.96
C LYS A 108 12.78 -5.03 -18.64
N TYR A 109 12.78 -3.72 -18.45
CA TYR A 109 13.20 -3.06 -17.23
C TYR A 109 12.08 -2.14 -16.73
N VAL A 110 11.65 -2.34 -15.48
CA VAL A 110 10.58 -1.58 -14.85
C VAL A 110 11.16 -0.74 -13.71
N LYS A 111 11.03 0.58 -13.82
CA LYS A 111 11.34 1.51 -12.74
C LYS A 111 10.09 1.67 -11.86
N GLU A 112 10.19 1.33 -10.58
CA GLU A 112 9.06 1.54 -9.67
C GLU A 112 9.01 2.99 -9.17
N ALA A 113 7.80 3.45 -8.87
CA ALA A 113 7.60 4.75 -8.26
C ALA A 113 8.20 4.82 -6.83
N ALA A 114 8.60 6.02 -6.42
CA ALA A 114 9.26 6.25 -5.15
C ALA A 114 8.25 6.51 -4.01
N PHE A 115 7.67 5.44 -3.48
CA PHE A 115 6.69 5.48 -2.39
C PHE A 115 7.26 5.95 -1.04
N GLY A 116 8.55 5.72 -0.81
CA GLY A 116 9.23 6.02 0.45
C GLY A 116 8.74 5.22 1.66
N PRO A 117 9.45 5.30 2.79
CA PRO A 117 10.75 5.94 2.94
C PRO A 117 11.91 5.09 2.39
N ASP A 118 11.65 3.82 2.07
CA ASP A 118 12.64 2.93 1.47
C ASP A 118 12.95 3.35 0.03
N LEU A 119 14.12 2.93 -0.46
CA LEU A 119 14.52 3.24 -1.83
C LEU A 119 13.53 2.62 -2.84
N PRO A 120 13.28 3.27 -3.98
CA PRO A 120 12.57 2.62 -5.08
C PRO A 120 13.34 1.36 -5.52
N VAL A 121 12.60 0.36 -5.99
CA VAL A 121 13.16 -0.91 -6.47
C VAL A 121 12.94 -0.95 -7.97
N ASN A 122 14.00 -1.06 -8.76
CA ASN A 122 13.87 -1.25 -10.20
C ASN A 122 14.01 -2.74 -10.52
N THR A 123 13.13 -3.28 -11.34
CA THR A 123 13.09 -4.71 -11.64
C THR A 123 13.52 -4.98 -13.08
N VAL A 124 14.53 -5.84 -13.24
CA VAL A 124 14.96 -6.41 -14.52
C VAL A 124 14.24 -7.74 -14.72
N PHE A 125 13.55 -7.89 -15.85
CA PHE A 125 12.91 -9.14 -16.23
C PHE A 125 13.76 -9.87 -17.28
N ILE A 126 14.05 -11.14 -17.01
CA ILE A 126 14.77 -12.03 -17.93
C ILE A 126 13.94 -13.29 -18.16
N ALA A 127 13.87 -13.73 -19.41
CA ALA A 127 13.25 -15.00 -19.79
C ALA A 127 14.30 -16.06 -20.15
N GLY A 128 13.96 -17.32 -19.91
CA GLY A 128 14.79 -18.44 -20.35
C GLY A 128 14.05 -19.76 -20.22
N LYS A 129 14.63 -20.79 -20.82
CA LYS A 129 14.14 -22.17 -20.73
C LYS A 129 15.00 -22.97 -19.77
N LEU A 130 14.36 -23.80 -18.99
CA LEU A 130 15.04 -24.81 -18.20
C LEU A 130 15.53 -25.97 -19.07
N SER A 131 16.65 -26.58 -18.67
CA SER A 131 17.07 -27.86 -19.21
C SER A 131 16.02 -28.95 -18.88
N PRO A 132 15.79 -29.95 -19.75
CA PRO A 132 14.72 -30.95 -19.60
C PRO A 132 14.76 -31.82 -18.33
N THR A 133 15.83 -31.74 -17.52
CA THR A 133 16.01 -32.47 -16.27
C THR A 133 15.25 -31.92 -15.06
N PHE A 134 14.29 -31.00 -15.27
CA PHE A 134 13.43 -30.49 -14.20
C PHE A 134 12.47 -31.56 -13.69
N VAL A 135 12.87 -32.32 -12.67
CA VAL A 135 12.06 -33.38 -12.06
C VAL A 135 12.06 -33.23 -10.54
N LYS A 136 11.23 -32.30 -10.05
CA LYS A 136 10.56 -32.38 -8.74
C LYS A 136 9.48 -31.29 -8.66
N LEU A 137 8.22 -31.72 -8.64
CA LEU A 137 7.06 -30.88 -8.34
C LEU A 137 6.69 -31.16 -6.88
N ASP A 138 7.05 -30.27 -5.96
CA ASP A 138 6.36 -30.20 -4.67
C ASP A 138 5.28 -29.08 -4.72
N HIS A 139 4.58 -28.87 -3.60
CA HIS A 139 3.50 -27.87 -3.50
C HIS A 139 3.96 -26.40 -3.51
N SER A 140 5.25 -26.09 -3.76
CA SER A 140 5.79 -24.74 -3.78
C SER A 140 5.93 -24.12 -5.17
N TYR A 141 5.62 -24.87 -6.24
CA TYR A 141 5.70 -24.43 -7.63
C TYR A 141 4.37 -24.60 -8.36
N ARG A 142 4.10 -23.72 -9.34
CA ARG A 142 3.04 -23.90 -10.32
C ARG A 142 3.52 -23.49 -11.71
N TRP A 143 3.08 -24.24 -12.72
CA TRP A 143 3.15 -23.82 -14.10
C TRP A 143 1.83 -23.14 -14.46
N MET A 144 1.89 -21.91 -14.95
CA MET A 144 0.70 -21.14 -15.31
C MET A 144 0.91 -20.40 -16.63
N SER A 145 -0.14 -20.28 -17.42
CA SER A 145 -0.15 -19.39 -18.58
C SER A 145 -0.59 -17.99 -18.16
N ILE A 146 -0.33 -16.99 -19.01
CA ILE A 146 -0.77 -15.60 -18.77
C ILE A 146 -2.29 -15.56 -18.61
N GLN A 147 -3.02 -16.31 -19.46
CA GLN A 147 -4.48 -16.37 -19.40
C GLN A 147 -4.98 -16.98 -18.08
N SER A 148 -4.33 -18.02 -17.56
CA SER A 148 -4.68 -18.59 -16.26
C SER A 148 -4.47 -17.59 -15.13
N CYS A 149 -3.38 -16.81 -15.15
CA CYS A 149 -3.14 -15.74 -14.18
C CYS A 149 -4.21 -14.63 -14.28
N VAL A 150 -4.58 -14.21 -15.49
CA VAL A 150 -5.65 -13.22 -15.73
C VAL A 150 -6.98 -13.73 -15.18
N ASN A 151 -7.34 -14.99 -15.46
CA ASN A 151 -8.58 -15.58 -14.95
C ASN A 151 -8.59 -15.60 -13.41
N TRP A 152 -7.47 -15.94 -12.75
CA TRP A 152 -7.39 -15.88 -11.29
C TRP A 152 -7.57 -14.48 -10.72
N ILE A 153 -7.01 -13.48 -11.40
CA ILE A 153 -7.17 -12.06 -11.03
C ILE A 153 -8.61 -11.59 -11.23
N GLN A 154 -9.37 -12.18 -12.16
CA GLN A 154 -10.76 -11.81 -12.43
C GLN A 154 -11.76 -12.58 -11.55
N GLU A 155 -11.48 -13.84 -11.24
CA GLU A 155 -12.33 -14.72 -10.43
C GLU A 155 -12.09 -14.58 -8.92
N LEU A 156 -11.66 -13.41 -8.43
CA LEU A 156 -11.24 -13.21 -7.04
C LEU A 156 -12.28 -13.74 -6.06
N LYS A 157 -11.94 -14.88 -5.44
CA LYS A 157 -12.71 -15.49 -4.36
C LYS A 157 -12.06 -15.13 -3.04
N PRO A 158 -12.84 -14.80 -2.00
CA PRO A 158 -12.34 -14.76 -0.64
C PRO A 158 -11.56 -16.05 -0.34
N CYS A 159 -10.38 -15.90 0.28
CA CYS A 159 -9.48 -17.02 0.62
C CYS A 159 -8.90 -17.84 -0.55
N GLY A 160 -9.05 -17.39 -1.80
CA GLY A 160 -8.41 -18.00 -2.98
C GLY A 160 -6.93 -17.66 -3.12
N ASP A 161 -6.19 -18.47 -3.87
CA ASP A 161 -4.80 -18.20 -4.29
C ASP A 161 -4.73 -16.87 -5.06
N ARG A 162 -3.64 -16.12 -4.87
CA ARG A 162 -3.46 -14.78 -5.46
C ARG A 162 -2.25 -14.74 -6.39
N VAL A 163 -2.31 -13.86 -7.38
CA VAL A 163 -1.20 -13.58 -8.29
C VAL A 163 -0.42 -12.35 -7.80
N GLY A 164 0.90 -12.49 -7.71
CA GLY A 164 1.79 -11.48 -7.18
C GLY A 164 2.12 -10.33 -8.14
N PRO A 165 2.73 -9.25 -7.61
CA PRO A 165 3.04 -8.05 -8.39
C PRO A 165 4.01 -8.27 -9.55
N LEU A 166 4.96 -9.19 -9.46
CA LEU A 166 5.94 -9.38 -10.55
C LEU A 166 5.29 -9.98 -11.79
N VAL A 167 4.36 -10.91 -11.64
CA VAL A 167 3.57 -11.44 -12.76
C VAL A 167 2.78 -10.29 -13.41
N VAL A 168 2.11 -9.48 -12.60
CA VAL A 168 1.29 -8.37 -13.10
C VAL A 168 2.13 -7.34 -13.85
N LEU A 169 3.17 -6.82 -13.20
CA LEU A 169 4.07 -5.82 -13.76
C LEU A 169 4.88 -6.36 -14.94
N GLY A 170 5.30 -7.63 -14.88
CA GLY A 170 6.17 -8.27 -15.86
C GLY A 170 5.43 -8.66 -17.14
N LEU A 171 4.27 -9.28 -17.00
CA LEU A 171 3.65 -10.08 -18.06
C LEU A 171 2.22 -9.66 -18.43
N ILE A 172 1.49 -8.98 -17.54
CA ILE A 172 0.05 -8.79 -17.72
C ILE A 172 -0.34 -7.36 -18.10
N ASN A 173 0.23 -6.33 -17.45
CA ASN A 173 -0.21 -4.94 -17.62
C ASN A 173 -0.13 -4.45 -19.08
N GLU A 174 0.78 -5.01 -19.88
CA GLU A 174 0.96 -4.58 -21.28
C GLU A 174 0.04 -5.32 -22.28
N SER A 175 -0.58 -6.44 -21.90
CA SER A 175 -1.31 -7.31 -22.84
C SER A 175 -2.79 -7.53 -22.55
N SER A 176 -3.25 -7.36 -21.30
CA SER A 176 -4.54 -7.95 -20.88
C SER A 176 -5.48 -7.05 -20.07
N PHE A 177 -5.01 -5.93 -19.53
CA PHE A 177 -5.83 -4.98 -18.75
C PHE A 177 -5.80 -3.55 -19.31
N SER A 178 -5.41 -3.38 -20.58
CA SER A 178 -5.29 -2.07 -21.25
C SER A 178 -6.48 -1.18 -20.91
N THR A 179 -6.24 -0.14 -20.10
CA THR A 179 -7.19 0.94 -19.89
C THR A 179 -7.11 1.89 -21.08
N LYS A 180 -8.25 2.45 -21.51
CA LYS A 180 -8.27 3.55 -22.50
C LYS A 180 -7.45 4.74 -22.00
N TRP A 181 -7.44 4.94 -20.67
CA TRP A 181 -6.57 5.91 -20.02
C TRP A 181 -5.12 5.43 -20.00
N LYS A 182 -4.19 6.30 -20.39
CA LYS A 182 -2.75 6.06 -20.22
C LYS A 182 -2.18 7.14 -19.33
N VAL A 183 -1.45 6.72 -18.30
CA VAL A 183 -0.71 7.63 -17.43
C VAL A 183 0.29 8.45 -18.28
N PRO A 184 0.37 9.78 -18.11
CA PRO A 184 1.33 10.58 -18.85
C PRO A 184 2.78 10.06 -18.67
N PRO A 185 3.60 9.95 -19.73
CA PRO A 185 4.92 9.29 -19.65
C PRO A 185 5.90 9.83 -18.61
N ALA A 186 5.73 11.09 -18.18
CA ALA A 186 6.58 11.72 -17.17
C ALA A 186 6.17 11.39 -15.72
N ILE A 187 5.04 10.73 -15.51
CA ILE A 187 4.49 10.44 -14.18
C ILE A 187 4.87 9.03 -13.78
N ASN A 188 5.74 8.95 -12.76
CA ASN A 188 6.10 7.68 -12.16
C ASN A 188 4.89 7.12 -11.39
N HIS A 189 4.53 5.87 -11.68
CA HIS A 189 3.39 5.22 -11.07
C HIS A 189 3.67 3.72 -10.90
N GLN A 190 2.80 3.06 -10.14
CA GLN A 190 2.69 1.61 -10.12
C GLN A 190 1.24 1.24 -10.38
N GLU A 191 1.01 0.29 -11.27
CA GLU A 191 -0.28 -0.37 -11.39
C GLU A 191 -0.22 -1.72 -10.69
N TYR A 192 -0.75 -1.78 -9.47
CA TYR A 192 -1.01 -3.02 -8.75
C TYR A 192 -1.93 -2.73 -7.54
N PRO A 193 -3.00 -3.50 -7.32
CA PRO A 193 -3.50 -4.58 -8.18
C PRO A 193 -3.92 -4.10 -9.59
N PRO A 194 -4.13 -5.01 -10.55
CA PRO A 194 -4.53 -4.64 -11.91
C PRO A 194 -5.74 -3.71 -11.95
N GLY A 195 -5.67 -2.67 -12.78
CA GLY A 195 -6.68 -1.61 -12.87
C GLY A 195 -6.64 -0.58 -11.74
N VAL A 196 -5.65 -0.65 -10.84
CA VAL A 196 -5.45 0.33 -9.76
C VAL A 196 -4.10 1.00 -9.92
N ILE A 197 -4.14 2.27 -10.32
CA ILE A 197 -2.94 3.06 -10.60
C ILE A 197 -2.63 3.93 -9.38
N ILE A 198 -1.38 3.86 -8.92
CA ILE A 198 -0.94 4.52 -7.69
C ILE A 198 0.24 5.41 -8.04
N ILE A 199 0.10 6.69 -7.75
CA ILE A 199 1.06 7.74 -8.07
C ILE A 199 1.51 8.38 -6.74
N PRO A 200 2.73 8.13 -6.25
CA PRO A 200 3.22 8.78 -5.03
C PRO A 200 3.54 10.25 -5.32
N MET A 201 2.63 11.13 -4.94
CA MET A 201 2.74 12.58 -5.09
C MET A 201 3.45 13.17 -3.90
N ARG A 202 4.43 14.06 -4.12
CA ARG A 202 5.09 14.78 -3.02
C ARG A 202 4.08 15.67 -2.30
N SER A 203 4.03 15.58 -0.99
CA SER A 203 2.95 16.16 -0.17
C SER A 203 3.46 16.67 1.18
N ARG A 204 2.58 17.33 1.96
CA ARG A 204 2.85 17.81 3.33
C ARG A 204 2.72 16.72 4.40
N THR A 205 3.12 15.49 4.07
CA THR A 205 3.01 14.35 4.99
C THR A 205 4.08 14.36 6.09
N LEU A 206 3.84 13.60 7.15
CA LEU A 206 4.77 13.41 8.25
C LEU A 206 5.93 12.47 7.87
N LYS A 207 7.09 12.72 8.48
CA LYS A 207 8.24 11.82 8.36
C LYS A 207 7.90 10.42 8.92
N PRO A 208 8.44 9.34 8.32
CA PRO A 208 9.54 9.33 7.35
C PRO A 208 9.11 9.46 5.88
N PHE A 209 7.81 9.56 5.60
CA PHE A 209 7.30 9.70 4.24
C PHE A 209 7.56 11.10 3.69
N ASN A 210 7.55 11.20 2.37
CA ASN A 210 7.61 12.49 1.66
C ASN A 210 6.50 12.59 0.59
N THR A 211 5.66 11.57 0.49
CA THR A 211 4.66 11.42 -0.56
C THR A 211 3.35 10.88 0.02
N THR A 212 2.24 11.31 -0.58
CA THR A 212 0.91 10.71 -0.45
C THR A 212 0.57 10.01 -1.76
N ASN A 213 -0.02 8.82 -1.68
CA ASN A 213 -0.41 8.06 -2.84
C ASN A 213 -1.73 8.60 -3.41
N LEU A 214 -1.65 9.24 -4.57
CA LEU A 214 -2.81 9.48 -5.41
C LEU A 214 -3.25 8.14 -6.02
N VAL A 215 -4.45 7.68 -5.70
CA VAL A 215 -4.99 6.43 -6.27
C VAL A 215 -5.97 6.76 -7.38
N VAL A 216 -5.83 6.09 -8.53
CA VAL A 216 -6.62 6.33 -9.73
C VAL A 216 -7.25 5.02 -10.20
N PHE A 217 -8.57 5.06 -10.42
CA PHE A 217 -9.32 4.01 -11.10
C PHE A 217 -9.87 4.59 -12.41
N ALA A 218 -9.49 4.02 -13.54
CA ALA A 218 -9.93 4.45 -14.86
C ALA A 218 -10.09 3.25 -15.81
N PRO A 219 -11.00 2.30 -15.50
CA PRO A 219 -11.22 1.12 -16.31
C PRO A 219 -11.75 1.46 -17.71
N GLU A 220 -11.67 0.53 -18.66
CA GLU A 220 -12.42 0.68 -19.91
C GLU A 220 -13.92 0.59 -19.62
N ASN A 221 -14.69 1.56 -20.15
CA ASN A 221 -16.13 1.60 -19.92
C ASN A 221 -16.80 0.32 -20.43
N VAL A 222 -17.32 -0.48 -19.50
CA VAL A 222 -18.16 -1.62 -19.83
C VAL A 222 -19.56 -1.12 -20.19
N PRO A 223 -20.12 -1.48 -21.36
CA PRO A 223 -21.48 -1.09 -21.72
C PRO A 223 -22.47 -1.61 -20.66
N ASN A 224 -23.14 -0.70 -19.96
CA ASN A 224 -24.17 -1.08 -18.98
C ASN A 224 -25.38 -1.68 -19.71
N ASN A 225 -25.66 -2.96 -19.45
CA ASN A 225 -26.92 -3.63 -19.81
C ASN A 225 -27.89 -3.75 -18.62
N SER A 226 -27.61 -3.11 -17.49
CA SER A 226 -28.49 -3.13 -16.32
C SER A 226 -28.86 -1.72 -15.90
N GLU A 227 -30.11 -1.36 -16.18
CA GLU A 227 -30.82 -0.29 -15.51
C GLU A 227 -30.91 -0.61 -13.99
N GLU A 228 -30.72 0.43 -13.19
CA GLU A 228 -31.03 0.52 -11.75
C GLU A 228 -30.14 -0.26 -10.75
N ASN A 229 -29.26 0.49 -10.09
CA ASN A 229 -28.75 0.18 -8.76
C ASN A 229 -28.51 1.51 -8.02
N ASN A 230 -28.80 1.53 -6.72
CA ASN A 230 -28.77 2.71 -5.84
C ASN A 230 -27.31 3.15 -5.54
N PHE A 231 -26.63 3.74 -6.52
CA PHE A 231 -25.27 4.24 -6.39
C PHE A 231 -25.27 5.70 -5.93
N VAL A 232 -24.38 6.06 -5.00
CA VAL A 232 -24.25 7.45 -4.52
C VAL A 232 -23.59 8.36 -5.57
N ALA A 233 -22.76 7.78 -6.44
CA ALA A 233 -22.14 8.48 -7.57
C ALA A 233 -21.78 7.52 -8.69
N SER A 234 -21.73 8.06 -9.92
CA SER A 234 -21.24 7.33 -11.09
C SER A 234 -20.45 8.23 -12.04
N GLY A 235 -19.29 7.73 -12.47
CA GLY A 235 -18.38 8.42 -13.39
C GLY A 235 -17.59 7.45 -14.27
N ASP A 236 -16.69 8.00 -15.09
CA ASP A 236 -15.81 7.21 -15.96
C ASP A 236 -14.42 7.00 -15.33
N ALA A 237 -14.06 7.83 -14.34
CA ALA A 237 -12.83 7.70 -13.57
C ALA A 237 -13.02 8.16 -12.11
N LEU A 238 -12.16 7.67 -11.22
CA LEU A 238 -12.08 8.05 -9.82
C LEU A 238 -10.64 8.42 -9.44
N ILE A 239 -10.49 9.56 -8.76
CA ILE A 239 -9.27 9.94 -8.04
C ILE A 239 -9.55 9.83 -6.53
N VAL A 240 -8.61 9.28 -5.78
CA VAL A 240 -8.60 9.28 -4.32
C VAL A 240 -7.44 10.12 -3.79
N ASP A 241 -7.73 11.02 -2.86
CA ASP A 241 -6.77 11.87 -2.13
C ASP A 241 -5.79 12.63 -3.02
N PRO A 242 -6.22 13.71 -3.71
CA PRO A 242 -5.39 14.49 -4.61
C PRO A 242 -4.31 15.36 -3.94
N GLY A 243 -4.00 15.13 -2.66
CA GLY A 243 -3.08 15.96 -1.90
C GLY A 243 -1.64 15.92 -2.44
N CYS A 244 -1.12 17.10 -2.75
CA CYS A 244 0.26 17.29 -3.19
C CYS A 244 0.73 18.71 -2.85
N LEU A 245 2.05 18.93 -2.83
CA LEU A 245 2.61 20.27 -2.69
C LEU A 245 2.30 21.10 -3.95
N SER A 246 2.20 22.43 -3.77
CA SER A 246 1.91 23.36 -4.86
C SER A 246 2.88 23.27 -6.05
N GLU A 247 4.15 22.93 -5.80
CA GLU A 247 5.16 22.71 -6.84
C GLU A 247 4.86 21.51 -7.76
N PHE A 248 4.00 20.58 -7.32
CA PHE A 248 3.55 19.41 -8.09
C PHE A 248 2.15 19.57 -8.71
N HIS A 249 1.51 20.75 -8.59
CA HIS A 249 0.20 20.99 -9.19
C HIS A 249 0.20 20.77 -10.72
N VAL A 250 1.27 21.14 -11.42
CA VAL A 250 1.38 20.91 -12.88
C VAL A 250 1.40 19.41 -13.23
N GLU A 251 1.97 18.57 -12.36
CA GLU A 251 1.96 17.11 -12.54
C GLU A 251 0.54 16.56 -12.30
N LEU A 252 -0.12 17.02 -11.23
CA LEU A 252 -1.51 16.67 -10.97
C LEU A 252 -2.44 17.10 -12.12
N GLU A 253 -2.29 18.33 -12.64
CA GLU A 253 -3.05 18.82 -13.81
C GLU A 253 -2.87 17.88 -15.01
N LYS A 254 -1.65 17.39 -15.28
CA LYS A 254 -1.41 16.43 -16.38
C LYS A 254 -2.14 15.11 -16.16
N VAL A 255 -2.15 14.60 -14.92
CA VAL A 255 -2.88 13.38 -14.58
C VAL A 255 -4.38 13.58 -14.81
N VAL A 256 -4.95 14.66 -14.26
CA VAL A 256 -6.39 14.96 -14.35
C VAL A 256 -6.83 15.21 -15.78
N ASN A 257 -6.07 15.99 -16.56
CA ASN A 257 -6.40 16.28 -17.96
C ASN A 257 -6.30 15.06 -18.86
N ALA A 258 -5.53 14.05 -18.48
CA ALA A 258 -5.46 12.79 -19.22
C ALA A 258 -6.66 11.88 -18.94
N LEU A 259 -7.35 12.04 -17.79
CA LEU A 259 -8.46 11.17 -17.40
C LEU A 259 -9.70 11.37 -18.29
N PRO A 260 -10.55 10.33 -18.41
CA PRO A 260 -11.90 10.47 -18.93
C PRO A 260 -12.69 11.60 -18.23
N ARG A 261 -13.70 12.14 -18.93
CA ARG A 261 -14.63 13.12 -18.34
C ARG A 261 -15.53 12.44 -17.28
N ARG A 262 -16.33 13.23 -16.55
CA ARG A 262 -17.16 12.73 -15.42
C ARG A 262 -16.31 12.07 -14.34
N LEU A 263 -15.42 12.87 -13.76
CA LEU A 263 -14.53 12.44 -12.69
C LEU A 263 -15.29 12.40 -11.37
N VAL A 264 -15.14 11.31 -10.64
CA VAL A 264 -15.44 11.24 -9.21
C VAL A 264 -14.15 11.49 -8.45
N VAL A 265 -14.23 12.25 -7.36
CA VAL A 265 -13.13 12.47 -6.42
C VAL A 265 -13.58 11.94 -5.08
N PHE A 266 -12.75 11.14 -4.44
CA PHE A 266 -13.00 10.66 -3.09
C PHE A 266 -11.89 11.13 -2.17
N VAL A 267 -12.26 11.66 -1.01
CA VAL A 267 -11.31 12.05 0.03
C VAL A 267 -11.51 11.15 1.24
N THR A 268 -10.43 10.47 1.66
CA THR A 268 -10.44 9.59 2.83
C THR A 268 -10.63 10.39 4.11
N HIS A 269 -9.91 11.51 4.25
CA HIS A 269 -10.01 12.43 5.39
C HIS A 269 -9.39 13.80 5.08
N HIS A 270 -9.53 14.75 6.01
CA HIS A 270 -9.28 16.17 5.79
C HIS A 270 -7.83 16.64 5.93
N HIS A 271 -6.85 15.77 6.25
CA HIS A 271 -5.48 16.22 6.43
C HIS A 271 -4.90 16.76 5.12
N HIS A 272 -4.07 17.80 5.23
CA HIS A 272 -3.60 18.61 4.11
C HIS A 272 -2.98 17.78 2.98
N ASP A 273 -2.18 16.80 3.33
CA ASP A 273 -1.50 15.92 2.39
C ASP A 273 -2.44 14.98 1.62
N HIS A 274 -3.75 15.01 1.88
CA HIS A 274 -4.81 14.32 1.11
C HIS A 274 -5.68 15.28 0.30
N VAL A 275 -5.78 16.56 0.70
CA VAL A 275 -6.77 17.51 0.14
C VAL A 275 -6.19 18.70 -0.60
N ASP A 276 -4.89 18.99 -0.44
CA ASP A 276 -4.26 20.21 -0.98
C ASP A 276 -4.38 20.35 -2.52
N GLY A 277 -4.52 19.25 -3.25
CA GLY A 277 -4.71 19.28 -4.70
C GLY A 277 -6.17 19.36 -5.15
N LEU A 278 -7.16 19.44 -4.25
CA LEU A 278 -8.58 19.58 -4.62
C LEU A 278 -8.83 20.81 -5.49
N SER A 279 -8.16 21.92 -5.22
CA SER A 279 -8.26 23.16 -6.01
C SER A 279 -7.83 22.95 -7.47
N VAL A 280 -6.84 22.08 -7.70
CA VAL A 280 -6.39 21.68 -9.04
C VAL A 280 -7.47 20.85 -9.73
N ILE A 281 -8.08 19.89 -9.02
CA ILE A 281 -9.18 19.10 -9.58
C ILE A 281 -10.34 20.00 -9.99
N GLN A 282 -10.75 20.91 -9.11
CA GLN A 282 -11.85 21.85 -9.36
C GLN A 282 -11.60 22.73 -10.59
N LYS A 283 -10.36 23.19 -10.78
CA LYS A 283 -9.96 24.00 -11.94
C LYS A 283 -9.97 23.19 -13.24
N CYS A 284 -9.43 21.97 -13.23
CA CYS A 284 -9.31 21.12 -14.41
C CYS A 284 -10.63 20.43 -14.79
N ASN A 285 -11.46 20.11 -13.80
CA ASN A 285 -12.70 19.38 -13.95
C ASN A 285 -13.79 19.95 -13.02
N PRO A 286 -14.38 21.11 -13.39
CA PRO A 286 -15.37 21.79 -12.56
C PRO A 286 -16.69 21.02 -12.40
N ASP A 287 -16.91 19.97 -13.20
CA ASP A 287 -18.07 19.09 -13.12
C ASP A 287 -17.77 17.83 -12.26
N ALA A 288 -16.61 17.75 -11.63
CA ALA A 288 -16.23 16.60 -10.81
C ALA A 288 -17.12 16.47 -9.56
N ILE A 289 -17.48 15.24 -9.23
CA ILE A 289 -18.28 14.93 -8.03
C ILE A 289 -17.32 14.61 -6.90
N LEU A 290 -17.26 15.47 -5.87
CA LEU A 290 -16.51 15.19 -4.65
C LEU A 290 -17.36 14.38 -3.65
N LEU A 291 -16.79 13.27 -3.20
CA LEU A 291 -17.31 12.40 -2.16
C LEU A 291 -16.40 12.44 -0.94
N ALA A 292 -16.99 12.70 0.23
CA ALA A 292 -16.28 12.70 1.50
C ALA A 292 -17.29 12.59 2.64
N HIS A 293 -16.83 12.15 3.81
CA HIS A 293 -17.64 12.20 5.01
C HIS A 293 -17.91 13.66 5.43
N GLU A 294 -19.09 13.95 5.97
CA GLU A 294 -19.48 15.31 6.40
C GLU A 294 -18.47 15.94 7.37
N LYS A 295 -18.03 15.19 8.40
CA LYS A 295 -17.01 15.65 9.36
C LYS A 295 -15.65 15.96 8.71
N THR A 296 -15.33 15.29 7.60
CA THR A 296 -14.12 15.57 6.82
C THR A 296 -14.30 16.89 6.06
N MET A 297 -15.44 17.07 5.38
CA MET A 297 -15.74 18.31 4.65
C MET A 297 -15.82 19.54 5.54
N HIS A 298 -16.29 19.42 6.78
CA HIS A 298 -16.30 20.53 7.74
C HIS A 298 -14.92 21.08 8.10
N ARG A 299 -13.85 20.33 7.80
CA ARG A 299 -12.46 20.71 8.09
C ARG A 299 -11.65 21.06 6.84
N ILE A 300 -12.24 20.94 5.64
CA ILE A 300 -11.62 21.34 4.37
C ILE A 300 -11.96 22.82 4.11
N SER A 301 -10.96 23.61 3.70
CA SER A 301 -11.17 25.03 3.43
C SER A 301 -11.99 25.22 2.14
N ARG A 302 -12.76 26.32 2.08
CA ARG A 302 -13.40 26.74 0.83
C ARG A 302 -12.41 27.13 -0.26
N ASP A 303 -11.18 27.47 0.12
CA ASP A 303 -10.10 27.73 -0.83
C ASP A 303 -9.62 26.44 -1.52
N ASP A 304 -9.76 25.30 -0.84
CA ASP A 304 -9.40 23.98 -1.39
C ASP A 304 -10.54 23.42 -2.24
N TRP A 305 -11.80 23.57 -1.79
CA TRP A 305 -12.99 23.17 -2.53
C TRP A 305 -14.18 24.10 -2.24
N SER A 306 -14.66 24.80 -3.27
CA SER A 306 -15.79 25.75 -3.14
C SER A 306 -17.07 25.28 -3.83
N LEU A 307 -17.02 24.17 -4.57
CA LEU A 307 -18.18 23.55 -5.20
C LEU A 307 -19.00 22.71 -4.19
N GLY A 308 -20.15 22.21 -4.65
CA GLY A 308 -20.92 21.23 -3.90
C GLY A 308 -20.13 19.93 -3.69
N TYR A 309 -20.55 19.14 -2.71
CA TYR A 309 -20.04 17.79 -2.46
C TYR A 309 -21.21 16.87 -2.13
N THR A 310 -20.99 15.56 -2.24
CA THR A 310 -21.93 14.53 -1.83
C THR A 310 -21.37 13.82 -0.60
N SER A 311 -22.10 13.93 0.52
CA SER A 311 -21.72 13.28 1.77
C SER A 311 -21.89 11.77 1.67
N VAL A 312 -20.94 11.02 2.23
CA VAL A 312 -21.01 9.56 2.37
C VAL A 312 -20.87 9.14 3.83
N THR A 313 -21.60 8.11 4.26
CA THR A 313 -21.66 7.63 5.65
C THR A 313 -21.05 6.24 5.84
N GLY A 314 -20.67 5.56 4.76
CA GLY A 314 -20.25 4.15 4.78
C GLY A 314 -21.47 3.28 4.51
N ASP A 315 -21.30 2.31 3.61
CA ASP A 315 -22.33 1.45 2.99
C ASP A 315 -22.90 1.90 1.65
N GLU A 316 -22.43 3.00 1.09
CA GLU A 316 -22.74 3.36 -0.29
C GLU A 316 -21.84 2.68 -1.30
N ASP A 317 -22.31 2.65 -2.54
CA ASP A 317 -21.55 2.16 -3.69
C ASP A 317 -21.34 3.27 -4.71
N ILE A 318 -20.15 3.30 -5.26
CA ILE A 318 -19.73 4.16 -6.37
C ILE A 318 -19.52 3.28 -7.60
N VAL A 319 -19.93 3.74 -8.77
CA VAL A 319 -19.65 3.04 -10.04
C VAL A 319 -18.76 3.85 -10.96
N ILE A 320 -17.63 3.25 -11.33
CA ILE A 320 -16.62 3.87 -12.20
C ILE A 320 -16.40 2.98 -13.41
N GLY A 321 -16.82 3.43 -14.59
CA GLY A 321 -16.68 2.66 -15.85
C GLY A 321 -17.26 1.24 -15.81
N GLY A 322 -18.28 1.01 -14.96
CA GLY A 322 -18.90 -0.31 -14.73
C GLY A 322 -18.30 -1.10 -13.55
N HIS A 323 -17.20 -0.65 -12.95
CA HIS A 323 -16.61 -1.25 -11.76
C HIS A 323 -17.24 -0.67 -10.49
N ARG A 324 -17.50 -1.52 -9.49
CA ARG A 324 -18.10 -1.12 -8.21
C ARG A 324 -17.01 -0.87 -7.17
N LEU A 325 -17.12 0.25 -6.45
CA LEU A 325 -16.35 0.53 -5.24
C LEU A 325 -17.30 0.73 -4.07
N ARG A 326 -17.06 0.02 -2.97
CA ARG A 326 -17.83 0.12 -1.73
C ARG A 326 -17.18 1.14 -0.80
N VAL A 327 -17.96 2.10 -0.34
CA VAL A 327 -17.55 3.07 0.67
C VAL A 327 -17.64 2.42 2.05
N ILE A 328 -16.56 2.51 2.84
CA ILE A 328 -16.46 1.94 4.18
C ILE A 328 -16.18 3.05 5.17
N TYR A 329 -17.02 3.20 6.20
CA TYR A 329 -16.72 4.07 7.32
C TYR A 329 -15.61 3.45 8.17
N ALA A 330 -14.53 4.19 8.39
CA ALA A 330 -13.31 3.68 8.97
C ALA A 330 -12.73 4.63 10.05
N PRO A 331 -13.52 5.02 11.06
CA PRO A 331 -13.06 5.98 12.06
C PRO A 331 -11.94 5.39 12.92
N GLY A 332 -11.22 6.27 13.60
CA GLY A 332 -10.12 5.92 14.50
C GLY A 332 -8.91 6.81 14.26
N HIS A 333 -8.46 6.94 13.01
CA HIS A 333 -7.46 7.93 12.63
C HIS A 333 -8.01 9.36 12.79
N THR A 334 -9.18 9.61 12.20
CA THR A 334 -10.04 10.77 12.46
C THR A 334 -11.50 10.31 12.59
N ASP A 335 -12.39 11.17 13.06
CA ASP A 335 -13.82 10.87 13.24
C ASP A 335 -14.62 10.79 11.93
N GLY A 336 -14.04 11.23 10.81
CA GLY A 336 -14.62 11.24 9.47
C GLY A 336 -13.79 10.46 8.45
N HIS A 337 -12.88 9.60 8.91
CA HIS A 337 -12.04 8.79 8.04
C HIS A 337 -12.86 7.71 7.32
N MET A 338 -12.61 7.58 6.02
CA MET A 338 -13.28 6.62 5.13
C MET A 338 -12.27 5.79 4.35
N ALA A 339 -12.66 4.57 3.99
CA ALA A 339 -11.93 3.66 3.13
C ALA A 339 -12.76 3.26 1.90
N LEU A 340 -12.10 2.75 0.86
CA LEU A 340 -12.75 2.28 -0.37
C LEU A 340 -12.33 0.85 -0.71
N LEU A 341 -13.29 -0.06 -0.82
CA LEU A 341 -13.06 -1.43 -1.29
C LEU A 341 -13.43 -1.53 -2.77
N HIS A 342 -12.44 -1.78 -3.62
CA HIS A 342 -12.67 -2.03 -5.05
C HIS A 342 -13.08 -3.49 -5.26
N ALA A 343 -14.29 -3.71 -5.77
CA ALA A 343 -14.87 -5.06 -5.87
C ALA A 343 -14.05 -5.98 -6.79
N ASN A 344 -13.60 -5.48 -7.94
CA ASN A 344 -12.96 -6.30 -8.97
C ASN A 344 -11.58 -6.81 -8.55
N SER A 345 -10.79 -6.03 -7.81
CA SER A 345 -9.47 -6.43 -7.30
C SER A 345 -9.48 -6.87 -5.84
N HIS A 346 -10.64 -6.78 -5.18
CA HIS A 346 -10.82 -6.96 -3.74
C HIS A 346 -9.76 -6.22 -2.89
N SER A 347 -9.30 -5.07 -3.38
CA SER A 347 -8.27 -4.26 -2.72
C SER A 347 -8.90 -3.13 -1.94
N LEU A 348 -8.40 -2.92 -0.73
CA LEU A 348 -8.89 -1.89 0.17
C LEU A 348 -7.93 -0.70 0.16
N VAL A 349 -8.41 0.45 -0.29
CA VAL A 349 -7.77 1.75 -0.08
C VAL A 349 -8.03 2.15 1.37
N VAL A 350 -7.02 2.01 2.22
CA VAL A 350 -7.16 2.11 3.69
C VAL A 350 -6.94 3.52 4.24
N GLY A 351 -6.65 4.50 3.39
CA GLY A 351 -6.30 5.84 3.85
C GLY A 351 -5.09 5.80 4.79
N ASP A 352 -5.16 6.62 5.85
CA ASP A 352 -4.20 6.67 6.95
C ASP A 352 -4.48 5.71 8.13
N HIS A 353 -5.40 4.76 7.97
CA HIS A 353 -5.64 3.74 9.01
C HIS A 353 -4.41 2.84 9.21
N CYS A 354 -3.76 2.48 8.11
CA CYS A 354 -2.48 1.77 8.09
C CYS A 354 -1.53 2.44 7.09
N LEU A 355 -0.25 2.46 7.43
CA LEU A 355 0.83 2.95 6.59
C LEU A 355 1.72 1.79 6.14
N GLY A 356 2.37 1.92 4.98
CA GLY A 356 3.30 0.92 4.45
C GLY A 356 4.53 0.66 5.31
N LYS A 357 4.85 1.57 6.25
CA LYS A 357 5.92 1.44 7.24
C LYS A 357 5.62 2.27 8.48
N GLY A 358 6.03 1.77 9.64
CA GLY A 358 5.85 2.46 10.92
C GLY A 358 4.46 2.23 11.51
N SER A 359 3.88 3.27 12.11
CA SER A 359 2.55 3.25 12.72
C SER A 359 1.80 4.51 12.31
N ALA A 360 0.48 4.39 12.13
CA ALA A 360 -0.42 5.50 11.89
C ALA A 360 -0.54 6.36 13.16
N VAL A 361 -0.61 7.67 12.99
CA VAL A 361 -1.01 8.59 14.06
C VAL A 361 -2.54 8.53 14.18
N LEU A 362 -3.11 8.74 15.37
CA LEU A 362 -4.54 9.02 15.49
C LEU A 362 -4.68 10.48 15.94
N ASP A 363 -5.43 11.28 15.20
CA ASP A 363 -5.57 12.69 15.47
C ASP A 363 -6.70 12.95 16.47
N ALA A 364 -6.33 13.00 17.75
CA ALA A 364 -7.25 13.29 18.85
C ALA A 364 -7.96 14.65 18.70
N ARG A 365 -7.39 15.62 17.96
CA ARG A 365 -8.02 16.93 17.73
C ARG A 365 -9.14 16.85 16.69
N ALA A 366 -9.09 15.83 15.85
CA ALA A 366 -10.11 15.50 14.87
C ALA A 366 -10.92 14.24 15.26
N GLY A 367 -11.03 13.96 16.56
CA GLY A 367 -11.86 12.87 17.10
C GLY A 367 -11.28 11.47 16.94
N GLY A 368 -10.04 11.33 16.46
CA GLY A 368 -9.35 10.05 16.42
C GLY A 368 -9.23 9.42 17.82
N ASN A 369 -9.55 8.14 17.92
CA ASN A 369 -9.50 7.39 19.18
C ASN A 369 -9.20 5.90 18.94
N MET A 370 -8.69 5.26 19.98
CA MET A 370 -8.20 3.89 19.90
C MET A 370 -9.33 2.85 19.79
N SER A 371 -10.48 3.10 20.43
CA SER A 371 -11.62 2.17 20.42
C SER A 371 -12.16 1.96 19.00
N GLU A 372 -12.41 3.06 18.29
CA GLU A 372 -12.80 3.04 16.87
C GLU A 372 -11.69 2.47 16.00
N TYR A 373 -10.42 2.80 16.26
CA TYR A 373 -9.30 2.23 15.53
C TYR A 373 -9.26 0.69 15.60
N PHE A 374 -9.43 0.12 16.80
CA PHE A 374 -9.50 -1.34 16.98
C PHE A 374 -10.69 -1.92 16.21
N GLN A 375 -11.88 -1.34 16.35
CA GLN A 375 -13.08 -1.81 15.68
C GLN A 375 -12.93 -1.78 14.15
N THR A 376 -12.47 -0.67 13.59
CA THR A 376 -12.18 -0.52 12.15
C THR A 376 -11.17 -1.55 11.67
N THR A 377 -10.13 -1.83 12.47
CA THR A 377 -9.13 -2.85 12.10
C THR A 377 -9.73 -4.25 12.05
N TYR A 378 -10.60 -4.62 13.00
CA TYR A 378 -11.31 -5.90 12.98
C TYR A 378 -12.30 -5.97 11.80
N ASN A 379 -13.03 -4.89 11.50
CA ASN A 379 -13.89 -4.82 10.32
C ASN A 379 -13.08 -5.05 9.03
N PHE A 380 -11.88 -4.47 8.91
CA PHE A 380 -11.01 -4.71 7.76
C PHE A 380 -10.48 -6.16 7.68
N LEU A 381 -10.25 -6.82 8.82
CA LEU A 381 -9.92 -8.25 8.84
C LEU A 381 -11.09 -9.10 8.34
N GLU A 382 -12.32 -8.77 8.73
CA GLU A 382 -13.54 -9.44 8.28
C GLU A 382 -13.81 -9.23 6.78
N LEU A 383 -13.52 -8.04 6.25
CA LEU A 383 -13.56 -7.79 4.80
C LEU A 383 -12.58 -8.69 4.03
N SER A 384 -11.53 -9.19 4.68
CA SER A 384 -10.51 -10.07 4.10
C SER A 384 -9.99 -9.58 2.73
N PRO A 385 -9.54 -8.32 2.61
CA PRO A 385 -9.06 -7.77 1.35
C PRO A 385 -7.88 -8.57 0.81
N HIS A 386 -7.63 -8.51 -0.50
CA HIS A 386 -6.48 -9.18 -1.13
C HIS A 386 -5.23 -8.33 -1.15
N ALA A 387 -5.37 -7.01 -1.02
CA ALA A 387 -4.29 -6.06 -0.86
C ALA A 387 -4.76 -4.84 -0.07
N LEU A 388 -3.86 -4.21 0.68
CA LEU A 388 -4.10 -2.89 1.28
C LEU A 388 -3.32 -1.84 0.50
N ILE A 389 -3.98 -0.75 0.15
CA ILE A 389 -3.41 0.42 -0.50
C ILE A 389 -3.40 1.55 0.53
N PRO A 390 -2.29 1.72 1.26
CA PRO A 390 -2.14 2.84 2.18
C PRO A 390 -1.91 4.14 1.39
N MET A 391 -2.21 5.28 2.00
CA MET A 391 -1.88 6.57 1.42
C MET A 391 -0.42 6.96 1.57
N HIS A 392 0.33 6.23 2.41
CA HIS A 392 1.76 6.42 2.54
C HIS A 392 2.50 5.08 2.48
N GLY A 393 3.49 4.99 1.59
CA GLY A 393 4.28 3.79 1.37
C GLY A 393 3.70 2.86 0.31
N ARG A 394 4.21 1.64 0.25
CA ARG A 394 3.90 0.65 -0.80
C ARG A 394 2.59 -0.09 -0.50
N VAL A 395 1.96 -0.60 -1.55
CA VAL A 395 0.87 -1.58 -1.44
C VAL A 395 1.34 -2.79 -0.66
N ASN A 396 0.50 -3.24 0.27
CA ASN A 396 0.74 -4.43 1.05
C ASN A 396 -0.04 -5.62 0.47
N VAL A 397 0.69 -6.71 0.20
CA VAL A 397 0.15 -7.98 -0.34
C VAL A 397 -0.03 -9.06 0.74
N TRP A 398 0.05 -8.70 2.01
CA TRP A 398 -0.20 -9.56 3.17
C TRP A 398 -1.15 -8.84 4.15
N PRO A 399 -2.37 -8.52 3.70
CA PRO A 399 -3.29 -7.60 4.36
C PRO A 399 -3.60 -8.02 5.80
N LYS A 400 -3.89 -9.30 6.05
CA LYS A 400 -4.20 -9.78 7.40
C LYS A 400 -2.98 -9.65 8.31
N GLN A 401 -1.81 -10.04 7.81
CA GLN A 401 -0.57 -9.86 8.56
C GLN A 401 -0.31 -8.40 8.91
N MET A 402 -0.51 -7.45 7.99
CA MET A 402 -0.34 -6.03 8.28
C MET A 402 -1.32 -5.56 9.37
N LEU A 403 -2.62 -5.83 9.22
CA LEU A 403 -3.66 -5.42 10.17
C LEU A 403 -3.41 -6.00 11.57
N CYS A 404 -3.09 -7.30 11.66
CA CYS A 404 -2.72 -7.94 12.92
C CYS A 404 -1.44 -7.36 13.53
N GLY A 405 -0.46 -6.99 12.71
CA GLY A 405 0.74 -6.28 13.17
C GLY A 405 0.42 -4.95 13.84
N TYR A 406 -0.53 -4.19 13.29
CA TYR A 406 -1.01 -2.94 13.88
C TYR A 406 -1.77 -3.18 15.20
N LEU A 407 -2.68 -4.15 15.25
CA LEU A 407 -3.37 -4.56 16.48
C LEU A 407 -2.38 -4.93 17.59
N LYS A 408 -1.44 -5.83 17.28
CA LYS A 408 -0.43 -6.31 18.21
C LYS A 408 0.45 -5.16 18.73
N ASN A 409 0.89 -4.27 17.85
CA ASN A 409 1.70 -3.11 18.25
C ASN A 409 0.95 -2.21 19.24
N ARG A 410 -0.33 -1.90 18.96
CA ARG A 410 -1.18 -1.10 19.85
C ARG A 410 -1.40 -1.80 21.20
N ARG A 411 -1.70 -3.10 21.22
CA ARG A 411 -1.85 -3.87 22.47
C ARG A 411 -0.55 -3.97 23.27
N SER A 412 0.59 -4.15 22.59
CA SER A 412 1.90 -4.13 23.23
C SER A 412 2.19 -2.78 23.88
N ARG A 413 1.77 -1.67 23.24
CA ARG A 413 1.88 -0.32 23.80
C ARG A 413 1.03 -0.17 25.07
N GLU A 414 -0.21 -0.66 25.06
CA GLU A 414 -1.08 -0.67 26.24
C GLU A 414 -0.49 -1.48 27.39
N ALA A 415 0.05 -2.66 27.11
CA ALA A 415 0.72 -3.48 28.11
C ALA A 415 1.92 -2.76 28.75
N ASN A 416 2.72 -2.06 27.94
CA ASN A 416 3.84 -1.26 28.44
C ASN A 416 3.38 -0.07 29.29
N ILE A 417 2.28 0.60 28.90
CA ILE A 417 1.69 1.69 29.69
C ILE A 417 1.17 1.18 31.04
N LEU A 418 0.44 0.07 31.05
CA LEU A 418 -0.03 -0.55 32.29
C LEU A 418 1.13 -0.92 33.20
N LYS A 419 2.18 -1.54 32.65
CA LYS A 419 3.40 -1.87 33.40
C LYS A 419 4.09 -0.64 33.98
N ALA A 420 4.13 0.48 33.25
CA ALA A 420 4.65 1.75 33.78
C ALA A 420 3.84 2.23 34.98
N ILE A 421 2.52 2.20 34.87
CA ILE A 421 1.59 2.64 35.93
C ILE A 421 1.72 1.74 37.17
N GLU A 422 1.74 0.42 36.99
CA GLU A 422 1.98 -0.56 38.06
C GLU A 422 3.35 -0.38 38.73
N GLY A 423 4.34 0.09 37.96
CA GLY A 423 5.66 0.48 38.44
C GLY A 423 5.71 1.82 39.19
N GLY A 424 4.57 2.51 39.33
CA GLY A 424 4.43 3.76 40.09
C GLY A 424 4.39 5.04 39.25
N ALA A 425 4.32 4.95 37.91
CA ALA A 425 4.15 6.12 37.06
C ALA A 425 2.78 6.79 37.31
N LYS A 426 2.77 8.11 37.55
CA LYS A 426 1.56 8.88 37.87
C LYS A 426 1.24 9.96 36.84
N THR A 427 2.24 10.44 36.12
CA THR A 427 2.12 11.54 35.17
C THR A 427 2.31 11.07 33.73
N LEU A 428 1.87 11.90 32.76
CA LEU A 428 2.13 11.66 31.34
C LEU A 428 3.63 11.59 31.04
N PHE A 429 4.44 12.38 31.76
CA PHE A 429 5.89 12.36 31.62
C PHE A 429 6.47 11.02 32.07
N ASP A 430 6.10 10.53 33.26
CA ASP A 430 6.60 9.24 33.78
C ASP A 430 6.30 8.09 32.80
N ILE A 431 5.09 8.08 32.25
CA ILE A 431 4.67 7.04 31.30
C ILE A 431 5.43 7.17 29.98
N VAL A 432 5.56 8.38 29.42
CA VAL A 432 6.32 8.57 28.17
C VAL A 432 7.80 8.22 28.37
N GLU A 433 8.40 8.64 29.47
CA GLU A 433 9.80 8.32 29.81
C GLU A 433 10.03 6.81 29.89
N TYR A 434 9.11 6.07 30.51
CA TYR A 434 9.20 4.62 30.58
C TYR A 434 8.95 3.94 29.22
N VAL A 435 7.88 4.32 28.54
CA VAL A 435 7.35 3.63 27.35
C VAL A 435 8.12 3.99 26.07
N TYR A 436 8.79 5.13 26.05
CA TYR A 436 9.57 5.66 24.91
C TYR A 436 11.02 5.96 25.33
N SER A 437 11.57 5.23 26.30
CA SER A 437 12.93 5.43 26.83
C SER A 437 14.03 5.32 25.77
N ASP A 438 13.78 4.52 24.73
CA ASP A 438 14.69 4.28 23.60
C ASP A 438 14.46 5.23 22.41
N VAL A 439 13.44 6.09 22.49
CA VAL A 439 13.11 7.06 21.45
C VAL A 439 13.71 8.42 21.78
N HIS A 440 14.29 9.07 20.75
CA HIS A 440 14.84 10.42 20.89
C HIS A 440 13.82 11.39 21.48
N ARG A 441 14.22 12.14 22.52
CA ARG A 441 13.34 13.04 23.30
C ARG A 441 12.59 14.07 22.46
N GLY A 442 13.15 14.50 21.34
CA GLY A 442 12.46 15.40 20.39
C GLY A 442 11.14 14.83 19.85
N ALA A 443 10.95 13.50 19.86
CA ALA A 443 9.71 12.84 19.46
C ALA A 443 8.73 12.61 20.63
N TRP A 444 9.12 12.89 21.88
CA TRP A 444 8.29 12.63 23.06
C TRP A 444 7.00 13.46 23.08
N ILE A 445 7.01 14.66 22.48
CA ILE A 445 5.79 15.48 22.34
C ILE A 445 4.76 14.73 21.49
N ALA A 446 5.15 14.16 20.35
CA ALA A 446 4.26 13.35 19.52
C ALA A 446 3.86 12.04 20.23
N ALA A 447 4.80 11.39 20.92
CA ALA A 447 4.54 10.19 21.71
C ALA A 447 3.49 10.43 22.82
N SER A 448 3.51 11.61 23.44
CA SER A 448 2.57 11.98 24.50
C SER A 448 1.11 11.94 24.04
N ALA A 449 0.83 12.37 22.80
CA ALA A 449 -0.50 12.29 22.22
C ALA A 449 -0.95 10.83 22.06
N ASN A 450 -0.04 9.95 21.64
CA ASN A 450 -0.30 8.52 21.50
C ASN A 450 -0.56 7.84 22.87
N VAL A 451 0.24 8.16 23.89
CA VAL A 451 0.02 7.65 25.26
C VAL A 451 -1.36 8.03 25.77
N ARG A 452 -1.80 9.28 25.56
CA ARG A 452 -3.13 9.74 25.99
C ARG A 452 -4.25 8.90 25.37
N LEU A 453 -4.20 8.65 24.07
CA LEU A 453 -5.19 7.82 23.37
C LEU A 453 -5.29 6.41 23.96
N HIS A 454 -4.15 5.81 24.32
CA HIS A 454 -4.12 4.50 24.96
C HIS A 454 -4.64 4.52 26.40
N VAL A 455 -4.29 5.54 27.20
CA VAL A 455 -4.79 5.69 28.57
C VAL A 455 -6.31 5.90 28.55
N ASP A 456 -6.84 6.72 27.65
CA ASP A 456 -8.29 6.94 27.48
C ASP A 456 -9.01 5.64 27.13
N HIS A 457 -8.43 4.83 26.23
CA HIS A 457 -8.99 3.53 25.87
C HIS A 457 -8.97 2.52 27.02
N LEU A 458 -7.86 2.45 27.77
CA LEU A 458 -7.74 1.60 28.96
C LEU A 458 -8.75 2.04 30.04
N ALA A 459 -8.98 3.35 30.19
CA ALA A 459 -9.99 3.90 31.10
C ALA A 459 -11.40 3.48 30.70
N GLN A 460 -11.75 3.60 29.41
CA GLN A 460 -13.03 3.17 28.87
C GLN A 460 -13.27 1.66 29.06
N GLN A 461 -12.21 0.85 29.01
CA GLN A 461 -12.28 -0.59 29.26
C GLN A 461 -12.22 -0.97 30.75
N HIS A 462 -12.15 0.01 31.66
CA HIS A 462 -11.94 -0.20 33.10
C HIS A 462 -10.71 -1.07 33.43
N LYS A 463 -9.64 -0.93 32.63
CA LYS A 463 -8.39 -1.69 32.76
C LYS A 463 -7.27 -0.95 33.50
N LEU A 464 -7.43 0.34 33.77
CA LEU A 464 -6.46 1.09 34.57
C LEU A 464 -6.47 0.61 36.04
N PRO A 465 -5.32 0.57 36.74
CA PRO A 465 -5.27 0.30 38.17
C PRO A 465 -6.18 1.23 38.97
N LYS A 466 -6.82 0.71 40.03
CA LYS A 466 -7.85 1.43 40.81
C LYS A 466 -7.33 2.69 41.50
N ASP A 467 -6.04 2.72 41.81
CA ASP A 467 -5.33 3.82 42.48
C ASP A 467 -4.72 4.82 41.49
N PHE A 468 -4.81 4.58 40.19
CA PHE A 468 -4.34 5.51 39.18
C PHE A 468 -5.30 6.71 39.03
N SER A 469 -4.79 7.92 39.31
CA SER A 469 -5.56 9.16 39.21
C SER A 469 -5.52 9.72 37.79
N LEU A 470 -6.64 9.60 37.06
CA LEU A 470 -6.82 10.24 35.75
C LEU A 470 -6.75 11.77 35.83
N GLU A 471 -7.17 12.37 36.95
CA GLU A 471 -7.07 13.81 37.17
C GLU A 471 -5.59 14.25 37.20
N THR A 472 -4.75 13.53 37.96
CA THR A 472 -3.32 13.79 38.03
C THR A 472 -2.65 13.62 36.67
N PHE A 473 -2.94 12.51 35.97
CA PHE A 473 -2.44 12.28 34.62
C PHE A 473 -2.83 13.41 33.65
N ASN A 474 -4.11 13.79 33.60
CA ASN A 474 -4.61 14.81 32.68
C ASN A 474 -4.06 16.22 33.00
N SER A 475 -3.93 16.56 34.29
CA SER A 475 -3.35 17.84 34.73
C SER A 475 -1.87 17.98 34.35
N SER A 476 -1.13 16.86 34.26
CA SER A 476 0.31 16.86 33.94
C SER A 476 0.65 17.23 32.49
N LEU A 477 -0.35 17.25 31.60
CA LEU A 477 -0.19 17.65 30.20
C LEU A 477 0.33 19.09 30.07
N VAL A 478 -0.14 20.00 30.92
CA VAL A 478 0.24 21.42 30.88
C VAL A 478 1.73 21.60 31.13
N THR A 479 2.29 20.81 32.04
CA THR A 479 3.71 20.85 32.41
C THR A 479 4.60 19.95 31.56
N PHE A 480 4.03 19.14 30.66
CA PHE A 480 4.77 18.11 29.93
C PHE A 480 5.87 18.72 29.05
N VAL A 481 5.54 19.75 28.26
CA VAL A 481 6.51 20.39 27.36
C VAL A 481 7.65 21.03 28.14
N ASP A 482 7.34 21.70 29.25
CA ASP A 482 8.35 22.31 30.13
C ASP A 482 9.27 21.26 30.75
N ASN A 483 8.74 20.10 31.13
CA ASN A 483 9.53 19.01 31.71
C ASN A 483 10.44 18.34 30.68
N VAL A 484 9.98 18.18 29.43
CA VAL A 484 10.83 17.70 28.33
C VAL A 484 11.93 18.71 28.00
N GLY A 485 11.65 20.02 28.06
CA GLY A 485 12.64 21.07 27.80
C GLY A 485 13.72 21.22 28.88
N LYS A 486 13.52 20.67 30.08
CA LYS A 486 14.49 20.67 31.19
C LYS A 486 15.45 19.48 31.17
N LEU A 487 15.16 18.47 30.34
CA LEU A 487 15.94 17.25 30.15
C LEU A 487 17.01 17.42 29.07
#